data_AF-A0A922VUB2-F1
#
_entry.id   AF-A0A922VUB2-F1
#
_cell.length_a   1.000
_cell.length_b   1.000
_cell.length_c   1.000
_cell.angle_alpha   90.00
_cell.angle_beta   90.00
_cell.angle_gamma   90.00
#
_symmetry.space_group_name_H-M   'P 1'
#
loop_
_entity.id
_entity.type
_entity.pdbx_description
1 polymer ?
#
loop_
_entity_poly.entity_id
_entity_poly.type
_entity_poly.pdbx_seq_one_letter_code
_entity_poly.pdbx_strand_id
1 'polypeptide(L)'
;MEMLFRPLALLCAAAILASIFLPWFTTALGETLVPWNTIRILNVDQMQDAVRNAPPEVIVFLVSFALATIFLLLALIGQESKMLAFLTGAIPVGLVAWIVLSASNQVDLSGLPISSGDLSQMLAQATEVLGPGAWAWSGGAGILVLLGLLDPGRRRRA
;
A
#
# COMPACT_ATOMS: atom_id res chain seq x y z
N MET A 1 -12.32 17.33 -12.08
CA MET A 1 -11.82 18.40 -11.20
C MET A 1 -10.36 18.06 -10.97
N GLU A 2 -9.45 18.72 -11.70
CA GLU A 2 -8.01 18.38 -11.69
C GLU A 2 -7.42 18.59 -10.29
N MET A 3 -6.41 17.82 -9.91
CA MET A 3 -5.79 17.92 -8.59
C MET A 3 -4.80 19.08 -8.56
N LEU A 4 -4.81 19.87 -7.48
CA LEU A 4 -3.80 20.93 -7.33
C LEU A 4 -2.41 20.32 -7.11
N PHE A 5 -2.34 19.24 -6.34
CA PHE A 5 -1.10 18.54 -5.99
C PHE A 5 -0.85 17.33 -6.91
N ARG A 6 -1.20 17.44 -8.19
CA ARG A 6 -0.99 16.39 -9.19
C ARG A 6 0.44 15.83 -9.24
N PRO A 7 1.52 16.65 -9.20
CA PRO A 7 2.89 16.12 -9.21
C PRO A 7 3.19 15.21 -8.01
N LEU A 8 2.70 15.59 -6.82
CA LEU A 8 2.87 14.78 -5.61
C LEU A 8 2.08 13.47 -5.72
N ALA A 9 0.84 13.54 -6.21
CA ALA A 9 0.02 12.35 -6.42
C ALA A 9 0.66 11.36 -7.42
N LEU A 10 1.28 11.88 -8.50
CA LEU A 10 2.07 11.08 -9.45
C LEU A 10 3.25 10.40 -8.77
N LEU A 11 4.01 11.13 -7.95
CA LEU A 11 5.14 10.56 -7.22
C LEU A 11 4.70 9.47 -6.25
N CYS A 12 3.58 9.67 -5.53
CA CYS A 12 3.05 8.66 -4.62
C CYS A 12 2.60 7.39 -5.36
N ALA A 13 1.90 7.53 -6.48
CA ALA A 13 1.50 6.40 -7.30
C ALA A 13 2.71 5.66 -7.89
N ALA A 14 3.71 6.40 -8.37
CA ALA A 14 4.96 5.82 -8.84
C ALA A 14 5.73 5.12 -7.71
N ALA A 15 5.74 5.67 -6.49
CA ALA A 15 6.35 5.03 -5.32
C ALA A 15 5.64 3.72 -4.95
N ILE A 16 4.30 3.70 -4.98
CA ILE A 16 3.51 2.47 -4.80
C ILE A 16 3.91 1.44 -5.85
N LEU A 17 4.00 1.79 -7.14
CA LEU A 17 4.38 0.83 -8.18
C LEU A 17 5.83 0.36 -8.05
N ALA A 18 6.75 1.28 -7.85
CA ALA A 18 8.17 0.97 -7.68
C ALA A 18 8.42 0.08 -6.45
N SER A 19 7.57 0.19 -5.42
CA SER A 19 7.69 -0.60 -4.20
C SER A 19 7.73 -2.11 -4.45
N ILE A 20 7.08 -2.62 -5.50
CA ILE A 20 7.04 -4.07 -5.78
C ILE A 20 8.44 -4.65 -6.06
N PHE A 21 9.36 -3.80 -6.52
CA PHE A 21 10.75 -4.15 -6.84
C PHE A 21 11.71 -3.91 -5.68
N LEU A 22 11.24 -3.29 -4.60
CA LEU A 22 12.08 -2.95 -3.44
C LEU A 22 12.04 -4.06 -2.38
N PRO A 23 13.04 -4.09 -1.48
CA PRO A 23 12.98 -4.84 -0.22
C PRO A 23 11.75 -4.49 0.64
N TRP A 24 10.91 -5.47 0.95
CA TRP A 24 9.74 -5.29 1.82
C TRP A 24 9.97 -5.75 3.25
N PHE A 25 10.64 -6.89 3.42
CA PHE A 25 10.91 -7.45 4.73
C PHE A 25 12.34 -7.96 4.78
N THR A 26 13.01 -7.70 5.89
CA THR A 26 14.30 -8.31 6.20
C THR A 26 14.08 -9.37 7.28
N THR A 27 14.42 -10.61 6.99
CA THR A 27 14.35 -11.70 7.97
C THR A 27 15.53 -11.62 8.94
N ALA A 28 15.43 -12.28 10.09
CA ALA A 28 16.51 -12.37 11.07
C ALA A 28 17.80 -13.04 10.52
N LEU A 29 17.69 -13.77 9.40
CA LEU A 29 18.80 -14.40 8.68
C LEU A 29 19.44 -13.48 7.63
N GLY A 30 18.97 -12.23 7.49
CA GLY A 30 19.43 -11.27 6.49
C GLY A 30 18.83 -11.47 5.09
N GLU A 31 17.98 -12.48 4.89
CA GLU A 31 17.26 -12.66 3.63
C GLU A 31 16.20 -11.57 3.49
N THR A 32 16.12 -11.00 2.29
CA THR A 32 15.20 -9.91 1.98
C THR A 32 14.09 -10.39 1.08
N LEU A 33 12.85 -10.20 1.49
CA LEU A 33 11.68 -10.50 0.67
C LEU A 33 11.39 -9.32 -0.26
N VAL A 34 11.39 -9.58 -1.56
CA VAL A 34 11.01 -8.65 -2.62
C VAL A 34 9.81 -9.24 -3.35
N PRO A 35 8.62 -8.61 -3.36
CA PRO A 35 7.41 -9.19 -3.95
C PRO A 35 7.58 -9.61 -5.42
N TRP A 36 8.30 -8.81 -6.20
CA TRP A 36 8.61 -9.14 -7.60
C TRP A 36 9.31 -10.49 -7.76
N ASN A 37 10.22 -10.86 -6.84
CA ASN A 37 10.93 -12.12 -6.91
C ASN A 37 10.02 -13.34 -6.74
N THR A 38 8.92 -13.18 -6.00
CA THR A 38 7.89 -14.22 -5.82
C THR A 38 6.99 -14.35 -7.04
N ILE A 39 6.66 -13.22 -7.68
CA ILE A 39 5.73 -13.19 -8.82
C ILE A 39 6.43 -13.65 -10.12
N ARG A 40 7.69 -13.26 -10.33
CA ARG A 40 8.42 -13.51 -11.59
C ARG A 40 8.69 -14.98 -11.89
N ILE A 41 8.65 -15.85 -10.88
CA ILE A 41 8.93 -17.29 -11.03
C ILE A 41 7.69 -18.10 -11.43
N LEU A 42 6.51 -17.48 -11.42
CA LEU A 42 5.25 -18.13 -11.75
C LEU A 42 4.96 -18.02 -13.24
N ASN A 43 4.58 -19.14 -13.86
CA ASN A 43 4.03 -19.14 -15.22
C ASN A 43 2.56 -18.67 -15.21
N VAL A 44 1.99 -18.38 -16.38
CA VAL A 44 0.61 -17.85 -16.52
C VAL A 44 -0.43 -18.74 -15.83
N ASP A 45 -0.36 -20.06 -16.04
CA ASP A 45 -1.29 -21.01 -15.41
C ASP A 45 -1.16 -21.01 -13.88
N GLN A 46 0.08 -20.97 -13.39
CA GLN A 46 0.37 -20.90 -11.96
C GLN A 46 -0.07 -19.57 -11.34
N MET A 47 0.04 -18.46 -12.07
CA MET A 47 -0.50 -17.18 -11.63
C MET A 47 -2.02 -17.23 -11.53
N GLN A 48 -2.69 -17.82 -12.52
CA GLN A 48 -4.15 -17.93 -12.52
C GLN A 48 -4.64 -18.78 -11.34
N ASP A 49 -3.98 -19.91 -11.07
CA ASP A 49 -4.29 -20.76 -9.92
C ASP A 49 -3.93 -20.09 -8.59
N ALA A 50 -2.80 -19.38 -8.52
CA ALA A 50 -2.41 -18.64 -7.33
C ALA A 50 -3.43 -17.54 -7.01
N VAL A 51 -3.91 -16.79 -8.00
CA VAL A 51 -4.94 -15.74 -7.80
C VAL A 51 -6.28 -16.33 -7.41
N ARG A 52 -6.69 -17.47 -8.00
CA ARG A 52 -7.95 -18.14 -7.67
C ARG A 52 -7.99 -18.67 -6.24
N ASN A 53 -6.86 -19.15 -5.74
CA ASN A 53 -6.74 -19.72 -4.40
C ASN A 53 -6.09 -18.75 -3.40
N ALA A 54 -5.85 -17.51 -3.80
CA ALA A 54 -5.18 -16.53 -2.97
C ALA A 54 -6.04 -16.15 -1.76
N PRO A 55 -5.43 -15.94 -0.59
CA PRO A 55 -6.09 -15.23 0.50
C PRO A 55 -6.60 -13.86 0.03
N PRO A 56 -7.74 -13.38 0.56
CA PRO A 56 -8.32 -12.11 0.15
C PRO A 56 -7.34 -10.93 0.33
N GLU A 57 -6.47 -10.98 1.33
CA GLU A 57 -5.43 -9.98 1.58
C GLU A 57 -4.46 -9.86 0.41
N VAL A 58 -4.08 -10.98 -0.21
CA VAL A 58 -3.19 -11.02 -1.38
C VAL A 58 -3.90 -10.44 -2.60
N ILE A 59 -5.20 -10.71 -2.76
CA ILE A 59 -6.00 -10.12 -3.84
C ILE A 59 -6.07 -8.60 -3.68
N VAL A 60 -6.40 -8.12 -2.48
CA VAL A 60 -6.47 -6.69 -2.16
C VAL A 60 -5.11 -6.01 -2.38
N PHE A 61 -4.03 -6.68 -1.97
CA PHE A 61 -2.67 -6.25 -2.24
C PHE A 61 -2.40 -6.07 -3.73
N LEU A 62 -2.67 -7.07 -4.57
CA LEU A 62 -2.48 -6.98 -6.02
C LEU A 62 -3.36 -5.89 -6.67
N VAL A 63 -4.62 -5.79 -6.24
CA VAL A 63 -5.55 -4.75 -6.68
C VAL A 63 -5.01 -3.35 -6.40
N SER A 64 -4.28 -3.15 -5.30
CA SER A 64 -3.69 -1.85 -4.98
C SER A 64 -2.68 -1.38 -6.04
N PHE A 65 -1.86 -2.29 -6.59
CA PHE A 65 -0.92 -1.95 -7.67
C PHE A 65 -1.64 -1.72 -9.00
N ALA A 66 -2.69 -2.50 -9.28
CA ALA A 66 -3.52 -2.28 -10.46
C ALA A 66 -4.17 -0.88 -10.43
N LEU A 67 -4.71 -0.48 -9.27
CA LEU A 67 -5.28 0.85 -9.09
C LEU A 67 -4.24 1.95 -9.15
N ALA A 68 -3.06 1.76 -8.55
CA ALA A 68 -1.97 2.72 -8.66
C ALA A 68 -1.51 2.89 -10.11
N THR A 69 -1.52 1.82 -10.91
CA THR A 69 -1.22 1.87 -12.34
C THR A 69 -2.27 2.66 -13.10
N ILE A 70 -3.55 2.36 -12.89
CA ILE A 70 -4.66 3.07 -13.53
C ILE A 70 -4.63 4.55 -13.16
N PHE A 71 -4.45 4.87 -11.88
CA PHE A 71 -4.35 6.24 -11.40
C PHE A 71 -3.16 6.96 -12.03
N LEU A 72 -1.98 6.35 -12.07
CA LEU A 72 -0.78 6.94 -12.68
C LEU A 72 -1.02 7.25 -14.16
N LEU A 73 -1.58 6.31 -14.93
CA LEU A 73 -1.87 6.50 -16.36
C LEU A 73 -2.87 7.65 -16.59
N LEU A 74 -3.95 7.70 -15.82
CA LEU A 74 -4.94 8.79 -15.92
C LEU A 74 -4.33 10.14 -15.52
N ALA A 75 -3.54 10.16 -14.46
CA ALA A 75 -2.84 11.35 -14.01
C ALA A 75 -1.78 11.83 -15.01
N LEU A 76 -1.18 10.96 -15.84
CA LEU A 76 -0.27 11.39 -16.91
C LEU A 76 -1.02 12.15 -18.02
N ILE A 77 -2.24 11.73 -18.34
CA ILE A 77 -3.09 12.38 -19.37
C ILE A 77 -3.88 13.58 -18.80
N GLY A 78 -3.72 13.88 -17.49
CA GLY A 78 -4.41 14.99 -16.84
C GLY A 78 -5.90 14.72 -16.56
N GLN A 79 -6.29 13.44 -16.51
CA GLN A 79 -7.63 12.99 -16.15
C GLN A 79 -7.66 12.35 -14.75
N GLU A 80 -6.83 12.84 -13.84
CA GLU A 80 -6.88 12.36 -12.46
C GLU A 80 -8.21 12.72 -11.77
N SER A 81 -8.67 11.80 -10.92
CA SER A 81 -9.84 11.99 -10.07
C SER A 81 -9.42 11.92 -8.61
N LYS A 82 -9.86 12.87 -7.79
CA LYS A 82 -9.65 12.85 -6.33
C LYS A 82 -10.19 11.57 -5.70
N MET A 83 -11.35 11.12 -6.18
CA MET A 83 -11.95 9.87 -5.71
C MET A 83 -11.08 8.67 -6.07
N LEU A 84 -10.46 8.68 -7.25
CA LEU A 84 -9.53 7.61 -7.64
C LEU A 84 -8.24 7.66 -6.81
N ALA A 85 -7.69 8.86 -6.53
CA ALA A 85 -6.55 9.02 -5.62
C ALA A 85 -6.88 8.47 -4.23
N PHE A 86 -8.04 8.84 -3.68
CA PHE A 86 -8.52 8.35 -2.40
C PHE A 86 -8.62 6.83 -2.38
N LEU A 87 -9.29 6.21 -3.36
CA LEU A 87 -9.45 4.76 -3.42
C LEU A 87 -8.10 4.03 -3.58
N THR A 88 -7.21 4.59 -4.41
CA THR A 88 -5.86 4.05 -4.62
C THR A 88 -5.05 4.03 -3.34
N GLY A 89 -5.19 5.06 -2.49
CA GLY A 89 -4.54 5.09 -1.18
C GLY A 89 -5.28 4.31 -0.09
N ALA A 90 -6.61 4.33 -0.09
CA ALA A 90 -7.44 3.78 0.97
C ALA A 90 -7.32 2.26 1.05
N ILE A 91 -7.10 1.59 -0.07
CA ILE A 91 -6.94 0.14 -0.11
C ILE A 91 -5.68 -0.32 0.64
N PRO A 92 -4.46 0.15 0.30
CA PRO A 92 -3.27 -0.16 1.09
C PRO A 92 -3.40 0.23 2.56
N VAL A 93 -3.88 1.45 2.84
CA VAL A 93 -4.01 1.94 4.22
C VAL A 93 -4.99 1.08 5.01
N GLY A 94 -6.12 0.71 4.41
CA GLY A 94 -7.10 -0.19 5.00
C GLY A 94 -6.53 -1.58 5.24
N LEU A 95 -5.72 -2.10 4.32
CA LEU A 95 -5.05 -3.40 4.50
C LEU A 95 -4.02 -3.35 5.64
N VAL A 96 -3.23 -2.28 5.74
CA VAL A 96 -2.31 -2.06 6.87
C VAL A 96 -3.08 -1.99 8.19
N ALA A 97 -4.15 -1.19 8.24
CA ALA A 97 -4.98 -1.06 9.42
C ALA A 97 -5.61 -2.40 9.83
N TRP A 98 -6.09 -3.17 8.87
CA TRP A 98 -6.64 -4.52 9.09
C TRP A 98 -5.61 -5.48 9.68
N ILE A 99 -4.38 -5.49 9.14
CA ILE A 99 -3.29 -6.35 9.63
C ILE A 99 -2.94 -5.98 11.08
N VAL A 100 -2.81 -4.68 11.37
CA VAL A 100 -2.49 -4.19 12.73
C VAL A 100 -3.59 -4.58 13.72
N LEU A 101 -4.86 -4.39 13.36
CA LEU A 101 -6.00 -4.76 14.22
C LEU A 101 -6.13 -6.28 14.40
N SER A 102 -5.83 -7.05 13.35
CA SER A 102 -5.86 -8.52 13.42
C SER A 102 -4.73 -9.07 14.28
N ALA A 103 -3.57 -8.41 14.28
CA ALA A 103 -2.47 -8.74 15.17
C ALA A 103 -2.81 -8.40 16.62
N SER A 104 -3.39 -7.22 16.89
CA SER A 104 -3.78 -6.82 18.25
C SER A 104 -4.83 -7.75 18.85
N ASN A 105 -5.84 -8.16 18.07
CA ASN A 105 -6.88 -9.07 18.55
C ASN A 105 -6.34 -10.46 18.91
N GLN A 106 -5.26 -10.93 18.25
CA GLN A 106 -4.62 -12.19 18.60
C GLN A 106 -3.83 -12.10 19.91
N VAL A 107 -3.28 -10.92 20.23
CA VAL A 107 -2.58 -10.68 21.49
C VAL A 107 -3.56 -10.54 22.66
N ASP A 108 -4.71 -9.90 22.46
CA ASP A 108 -5.70 -9.69 23.54
C ASP A 108 -6.34 -11.03 24.02
N LEU A 109 -6.41 -12.04 23.14
CA LEU A 109 -6.83 -13.41 23.50
C LEU A 109 -5.85 -14.11 24.45
N SER A 110 -4.63 -13.59 24.62
CA SER A 110 -3.66 -14.07 25.62
C SER A 110 -3.82 -13.41 27.01
N GLY A 111 -4.80 -12.52 27.17
CA GLY A 111 -5.18 -11.92 28.46
C GLY A 111 -4.30 -10.76 28.92
N LEU A 112 -3.48 -10.20 28.03
CA LEU A 112 -2.60 -9.06 28.32
C LEU A 112 -3.22 -7.76 27.78
N PRO A 113 -3.58 -6.78 28.64
CA PRO A 113 -4.15 -5.53 28.18
C PRO A 113 -3.12 -4.75 27.35
N ILE A 114 -3.48 -4.43 26.10
CA ILE A 114 -2.63 -3.66 25.19
C ILE A 114 -2.51 -2.22 25.71
N SER A 115 -1.32 -1.85 26.19
CA SER A 115 -1.00 -0.49 26.59
C SER A 115 -0.50 0.35 25.41
N SER A 116 -0.50 1.67 25.55
CA SER A 116 0.13 2.57 24.56
C SER A 116 1.63 2.31 24.37
N GLY A 117 2.30 1.74 25.38
CA GLY A 117 3.69 1.28 25.31
C GLY A 117 3.86 0.14 24.30
N ASP A 118 2.92 -0.80 24.26
CA ASP A 118 2.97 -1.98 23.39
C ASP A 118 2.82 -1.60 21.91
N LEU A 119 1.97 -0.62 21.61
CA LEU A 119 1.82 -0.09 20.24
C LEU A 119 3.12 0.55 19.73
N SER A 120 3.81 1.33 20.58
CA SER A 120 5.09 1.93 20.19
C SER A 120 6.19 0.88 19.98
N GLN A 121 6.19 -0.19 20.79
CA GLN A 121 7.12 -1.31 20.61
C GLN A 121 6.80 -2.12 19.36
N MET A 122 5.53 -2.41 19.08
CA MET A 122 5.09 -3.07 17.86
C MET A 122 5.48 -2.25 16.63
N LEU A 123 5.34 -0.92 16.69
CA LEU A 123 5.74 -0.05 15.59
C LEU A 123 7.27 -0.04 15.43
N ALA A 124 8.04 0.00 16.52
CA ALA A 124 9.50 -0.09 16.48
C ALA A 124 9.96 -1.43 15.86
N GLN A 125 9.39 -2.55 16.29
CA GLN A 125 9.66 -3.87 15.71
C GLN A 125 9.24 -3.94 14.24
N ALA A 126 8.08 -3.39 13.88
CA ALA A 126 7.66 -3.29 12.49
C ALA A 126 8.67 -2.46 11.68
N THR A 127 9.18 -1.34 12.20
CA THR A 127 10.17 -0.53 11.47
C THR A 127 11.51 -1.24 11.26
N GLU A 128 11.90 -2.15 12.17
CA GLU A 128 13.12 -2.96 12.04
C GLU A 128 13.00 -4.03 10.94
N VAL A 129 11.80 -4.59 10.78
CA VAL A 129 11.53 -5.66 9.82
C VAL A 129 11.10 -5.09 8.46
N LEU A 130 10.38 -3.97 8.43
CA LEU A 130 9.87 -3.35 7.21
C LEU A 130 10.96 -2.62 6.43
N GLY A 131 11.19 -3.10 5.22
CA GLY A 131 12.07 -2.49 4.25
C GLY A 131 11.47 -1.27 3.53
N PRO A 132 12.29 -0.59 2.71
CA PRO A 132 11.89 0.59 1.94
C PRO A 132 10.67 0.37 1.03
N GLY A 133 10.46 -0.83 0.52
CA GLY A 133 9.30 -1.16 -0.31
C GLY A 133 7.98 -1.03 0.45
N ALA A 134 7.91 -1.61 1.65
CA ALA A 134 6.71 -1.52 2.46
C ALA A 134 6.40 -0.07 2.89
N TRP A 135 7.43 0.72 3.18
CA TRP A 135 7.30 2.15 3.47
C TRP A 135 6.86 2.97 2.25
N ALA A 136 7.43 2.69 1.07
CA ALA A 136 7.03 3.36 -0.16
C ALA A 136 5.56 3.08 -0.51
N TRP A 137 5.12 1.83 -0.33
CA TRP A 137 3.75 1.41 -0.57
C TRP A 137 2.77 2.03 0.42
N SER A 138 2.98 1.84 1.72
CA SER A 138 2.07 2.33 2.77
C SER A 138 2.11 3.86 2.91
N GLY A 139 3.29 4.47 2.84
CA GLY A 139 3.47 5.92 2.92
C GLY A 139 2.92 6.64 1.69
N GLY A 140 3.20 6.14 0.48
CA GLY A 140 2.63 6.67 -0.75
C GLY A 140 1.10 6.61 -0.74
N ALA A 141 0.55 5.50 -0.25
CA ALA A 141 -0.88 5.32 -0.11
C ALA A 141 -1.51 6.26 0.92
N GLY A 142 -0.88 6.44 2.09
CA GLY A 142 -1.32 7.39 3.11
C GLY A 142 -1.39 8.82 2.56
N ILE A 143 -0.39 9.25 1.81
CA ILE A 143 -0.40 10.56 1.16
C ILE A 143 -1.52 10.65 0.11
N LEU A 144 -1.75 9.61 -0.70
CA LEU A 144 -2.85 9.60 -1.67
C LEU A 144 -4.23 9.69 -1.02
N VAL A 145 -4.43 9.04 0.14
CA VAL A 145 -5.67 9.21 0.94
C VAL A 145 -5.85 10.67 1.34
N LEU A 146 -4.80 11.27 1.91
CA LEU A 146 -4.84 12.67 2.34
C LEU A 146 -5.10 13.62 1.18
N LEU A 147 -4.45 13.40 0.03
CA LEU A 147 -4.69 14.20 -1.17
C LEU A 147 -6.11 13.98 -1.73
N GLY A 148 -6.61 12.76 -1.72
CA GLY A 148 -7.99 12.47 -2.14
C GLY A 148 -9.05 13.19 -1.30
N LEU A 149 -8.78 13.35 0.01
CA LEU A 149 -9.68 14.03 0.96
C LEU A 149 -9.50 15.55 0.98
N LEU A 150 -8.26 16.02 0.96
CA LEU A 150 -7.91 17.41 1.31
C LEU A 150 -7.52 18.28 0.11
N ASP A 151 -7.24 17.70 -1.07
CA ASP A 151 -6.89 18.50 -2.24
C ASP A 151 -8.09 19.39 -2.61
N PRO A 152 -7.94 20.74 -2.64
CA PRO A 152 -9.04 21.65 -2.94
C PRO A 152 -9.50 21.55 -4.40
N GLY A 153 -8.67 20.98 -5.28
CA GLY A 153 -8.89 20.83 -6.70
C GLY A 153 -8.71 22.14 -7.46
N ARG A 154 -8.30 22.04 -8.71
CA ARG A 154 -8.17 23.16 -9.63
C ARG A 154 -9.52 23.37 -10.33
N ARG A 155 -10.18 24.52 -10.08
CA ARG A 155 -11.28 24.97 -10.95
C ARG A 155 -10.66 25.33 -12.30
N ARG A 156 -11.07 24.63 -13.37
CA ARG A 156 -10.78 25.08 -14.75
C ARG A 156 -11.34 26.50 -14.85
N ARG A 157 -10.46 27.50 -14.99
CA ARG A 157 -10.89 28.82 -15.44
C ARG A 157 -11.37 28.63 -16.87
N ALA A 158 -12.66 28.82 -17.08
CA ALA A 158 -13.26 28.99 -18.40
C ALA A 158 -12.72 30.27 -19.04
#